data_AF-A0A7M4AUM8-F1
#
_entry.id   AF-A0A7M4AUM8-F1
#
_cell.length_a   1.000
_cell.length_b   1.000
_cell.length_c   1.000
_cell.angle_alpha   90.00
_cell.angle_beta   90.00
_cell.angle_gamma   90.00
#
_symmetry.space_group_name_H-M   'P 1'
#
loop_
_entity.id
_entity.type
_entity.pdbx_description
1 polymer ?
#
loop_
_entity_poly.entity_id
_entity_poly.type
_entity_poly.pdbx_seq_one_letter_code
_entity_poly.pdbx_strand_id
1 'polypeptide(L)'
;MLTWMTVDSDDFRHLPKHQGHPTRSKGQIVGDEELSPTFRAGWSGFLSWMKGHDGAVTLFVISDMLHDPEFAELLAEALKQFPQRLTVGCHGHTHRSWSAWGEDAEGFDAMLSTSTQLLREHVGEAFRPFFRAPSGYVAPW
;
A
#
# COMPACT_ATOMS: atom_id res chain seq x y z
N MET A 1 13.32 3.99 -23.76
CA MET A 1 12.47 4.65 -22.75
C MET A 1 12.40 3.69 -21.57
N LEU A 2 12.77 4.10 -20.35
CA LEU A 2 12.65 3.23 -19.18
C LEU A 2 11.18 3.22 -18.75
N THR A 3 10.52 2.07 -18.83
CA THR A 3 9.14 1.90 -18.37
C THR A 3 9.15 1.81 -16.85
N TRP A 4 8.47 2.74 -16.17
CA TRP A 4 8.26 2.66 -14.72
C TRP A 4 6.96 1.93 -14.44
N MET A 5 7.06 0.78 -13.76
CA MET A 5 5.91 -0.03 -13.37
C MET A 5 5.59 0.19 -11.89
N THR A 6 4.32 0.32 -11.58
CA THR A 6 3.86 0.60 -10.22
C THR A 6 2.65 -0.27 -9.90
N VAL A 7 2.60 -0.81 -8.69
CA VAL A 7 1.51 -1.67 -8.21
C VAL A 7 1.02 -1.14 -6.87
N ASP A 8 -0.28 -1.10 -6.66
CA ASP A 8 -0.90 -0.72 -5.38
C ASP A 8 -1.33 -2.00 -4.65
N SER A 9 -0.99 -2.13 -3.37
CA SER A 9 -1.19 -3.37 -2.60
C SER A 9 -2.59 -3.50 -1.97
N ASP A 10 -3.62 -3.01 -2.65
CA ASP A 10 -4.98 -2.96 -2.12
C ASP A 10 -5.55 -4.36 -1.89
N ASP A 11 -5.74 -4.73 -0.62
CA ASP A 11 -6.62 -5.85 -0.25
C ASP A 11 -8.12 -5.46 -0.29
N PHE A 12 -9.01 -6.45 -0.29
CA PHE A 12 -10.46 -6.33 -0.26
C PHE A 12 -10.96 -5.37 0.81
N ARG A 13 -10.37 -5.39 2.01
CA ARG A 13 -10.73 -4.47 3.10
C ARG A 13 -10.52 -3.00 2.75
N HIS A 14 -9.60 -2.69 1.84
CA HIS A 14 -9.26 -1.33 1.41
C HIS A 14 -10.20 -0.76 0.34
N LEU A 15 -11.12 -1.56 -0.19
CA LEU A 15 -12.10 -1.07 -1.15
C LEU A 15 -12.98 0.03 -0.51
N PRO A 16 -13.33 1.11 -1.25
CA PRO A 16 -14.11 2.24 -0.70
C PRO A 16 -15.44 1.87 -0.04
N LYS A 17 -16.04 0.74 -0.43
CA LYS A 17 -17.28 0.20 0.17
C LYS A 17 -17.10 -0.32 1.61
N HIS A 18 -15.86 -0.64 1.99
CA HIS A 18 -15.50 -1.21 3.28
C HIS A 18 -14.83 -0.17 4.18
N GLN A 19 -13.92 0.65 3.65
CA GLN A 19 -13.31 1.74 4.41
C GLN A 19 -12.85 2.92 3.55
N GLY A 20 -12.44 3.99 4.21
CA GLY A 20 -11.69 5.09 3.59
C GLY A 20 -12.52 6.17 2.87
N HIS A 21 -13.82 5.96 2.61
CA HIS A 21 -14.66 6.92 1.86
C HIS A 21 -15.94 7.29 2.64
N PRO A 22 -16.22 8.59 2.87
CA PRO A 22 -17.24 9.02 3.85
C PRO A 22 -18.67 8.58 3.52
N THR A 23 -19.03 8.51 2.23
CA THR A 23 -20.39 8.15 1.80
C THR A 23 -20.52 6.75 1.19
N ARG A 24 -19.40 6.06 0.92
CA ARG A 24 -19.40 4.74 0.27
C ARG A 24 -19.13 3.61 1.25
N SER A 25 -18.40 3.88 2.33
CA SER A 25 -18.13 2.89 3.36
C SER A 25 -19.41 2.63 4.15
N LYS A 26 -20.02 1.45 3.98
CA LYS A 26 -21.34 1.09 4.55
C LYS A 26 -21.25 0.23 5.82
N GLY A 27 -20.07 0.17 6.42
CA GLY A 27 -19.77 -0.60 7.62
C GLY A 27 -18.30 -1.01 7.59
N GLN A 28 -17.59 -0.85 8.71
CA GLN A 28 -16.25 -1.43 8.84
C GLN A 28 -16.37 -2.94 8.79
N ILE A 29 -15.51 -3.58 8.01
CA ILE A 29 -15.18 -4.97 8.29
C ILE A 29 -14.36 -4.94 9.59
N VAL A 30 -15.03 -5.09 10.73
CA VAL A 30 -14.37 -5.17 12.03
C VAL A 30 -13.68 -6.52 12.12
N GLY A 31 -12.36 -6.54 12.31
CA GLY A 31 -11.60 -7.75 12.65
C GLY A 31 -11.03 -8.57 11.49
N ASP A 32 -10.96 -8.02 10.27
CA ASP A 32 -10.28 -8.68 9.15
C ASP A 32 -8.86 -8.07 9.00
N GLU A 33 -8.08 -8.26 10.06
CA GLU A 33 -6.67 -7.87 10.08
C GLU A 33 -5.83 -8.79 9.20
N GLU A 34 -6.35 -10.00 8.92
CA GLU A 34 -5.75 -11.01 8.07
C GLU A 34 -5.82 -10.65 6.58
N LEU A 35 -4.78 -11.06 5.83
CA LEU A 35 -4.82 -11.02 4.37
C LEU A 35 -6.01 -11.81 3.81
N SER A 36 -6.68 -11.29 2.77
CA SER A 36 -7.72 -12.05 2.10
C SER A 36 -7.15 -13.19 1.24
N PRO A 37 -7.90 -14.28 0.99
CA PRO A 37 -7.49 -15.32 0.04
C PRO A 37 -7.21 -14.77 -1.36
N THR A 38 -7.95 -13.74 -1.78
CA THR A 38 -7.76 -13.08 -3.08
C THR A 38 -6.45 -12.29 -3.11
N PHE A 39 -6.09 -11.62 -2.03
CA PHE A 39 -4.81 -10.94 -1.92
C PHE A 39 -3.63 -11.92 -2.00
N ARG A 40 -3.68 -13.04 -1.25
CA ARG A 40 -2.64 -14.08 -1.32
C ARG A 40 -2.45 -14.64 -2.73
N ALA A 41 -3.55 -14.85 -3.45
CA ALA A 41 -3.50 -15.27 -4.85
C ALA A 41 -2.89 -14.18 -5.75
N GLY A 42 -3.28 -12.92 -5.55
CA GLY A 42 -2.72 -11.77 -6.26
C GLY A 42 -1.22 -11.59 -6.01
N TRP A 43 -0.78 -11.73 -4.76
CA TRP A 43 0.63 -11.69 -4.36
C TRP A 43 1.44 -12.79 -5.04
N SER A 44 0.92 -14.02 -5.04
CA SER A 44 1.56 -15.14 -5.75
C SER A 44 1.70 -14.87 -7.25
N GLY A 45 0.66 -14.29 -7.86
CA GLY A 45 0.70 -13.83 -9.25
C GLY A 45 1.72 -12.72 -9.49
N PHE A 46 1.80 -11.75 -8.59
CA PHE A 46 2.79 -10.67 -8.62
C PHE A 46 4.23 -11.19 -8.58
N LEU A 47 4.55 -12.12 -7.67
CA LEU A 47 5.88 -12.73 -7.60
C LEU A 47 6.22 -13.53 -8.86
N SER A 48 5.25 -14.25 -9.43
CA SER A 48 5.43 -14.96 -10.70
C SER A 48 5.71 -14.00 -11.86
N TRP A 49 4.97 -12.90 -11.93
CA TRP A 49 5.17 -11.84 -12.91
C TRP A 49 6.55 -11.18 -12.76
N MET A 50 6.98 -10.85 -11.54
CA MET A 50 8.32 -10.30 -11.24
C MET A 50 9.47 -11.25 -11.64
N LYS A 51 9.26 -12.56 -11.64
CA LYS A 51 10.23 -13.56 -12.15
C LYS A 51 10.29 -13.59 -13.69
N GLY A 52 9.21 -13.18 -14.35
CA GLY A 52 9.09 -13.23 -15.81
C GLY A 52 9.72 -12.04 -16.55
N HIS A 53 10.25 -11.04 -15.84
CA HIS A 53 10.87 -9.86 -16.44
C HIS A 53 11.99 -9.26 -15.58
N ASP A 54 12.81 -8.40 -16.17
CA ASP A 54 13.89 -7.66 -15.49
C ASP A 54 13.55 -6.19 -15.19
N GLY A 55 12.36 -5.73 -15.56
CA GLY A 55 11.91 -4.38 -15.24
C GLY A 55 11.78 -4.12 -13.73
N ALA A 56 12.02 -2.87 -13.33
CA ALA A 56 11.86 -2.40 -11.96
C ALA A 56 10.41 -2.01 -11.66
N VAL A 57 9.96 -2.29 -10.44
CA VAL A 57 8.62 -2.06 -9.92
C VAL A 57 8.68 -1.29 -8.61
N THR A 58 7.78 -0.32 -8.46
CA THR A 58 7.48 0.30 -7.17
C THR A 58 6.14 -0.22 -6.65
N LEU A 59 6.16 -0.90 -5.51
CA LEU A 59 4.97 -1.33 -4.78
C LEU A 59 4.55 -0.22 -3.82
N PHE A 60 3.35 0.33 -3.97
CA PHE A 60 2.76 1.26 -3.03
C PHE A 60 2.01 0.47 -1.96
N VAL A 61 2.50 0.55 -0.71
CA VAL A 61 2.02 -0.25 0.41
C VAL A 61 1.13 0.58 1.32
N ILE A 62 -0.02 0.01 1.68
CA ILE A 62 -0.90 0.53 2.73
C ILE A 62 -0.33 0.07 4.07
N SER A 63 0.12 1.01 4.90
CA SER A 63 0.99 0.66 6.04
C SER A 63 0.29 -0.13 7.15
N ASP A 64 -1.04 -0.11 7.26
CA ASP A 64 -1.76 -0.96 8.23
C ASP A 64 -1.61 -2.46 7.95
N MET A 65 -1.27 -2.84 6.71
CA MET A 65 -1.01 -4.22 6.33
C MET A 65 0.25 -4.76 6.99
N LEU A 66 1.18 -3.89 7.42
CA LEU A 66 2.39 -4.30 8.13
C LEU A 66 2.09 -4.81 9.56
N HIS A 67 0.88 -4.59 10.08
CA HIS A 67 0.43 -5.23 11.31
C HIS A 67 0.09 -6.71 11.12
N ASP A 68 -0.17 -7.14 9.88
CA ASP A 68 -0.32 -8.55 9.54
C ASP A 68 1.08 -9.19 9.40
N PRO A 69 1.42 -10.18 10.25
CA PRO A 69 2.74 -10.80 10.22
C PRO A 69 2.99 -11.60 8.94
N GLU A 70 1.96 -12.18 8.33
CA GLU A 70 2.07 -12.88 7.05
C GLU A 70 2.44 -11.89 5.95
N PHE A 71 1.78 -10.73 5.88
CA PHE A 71 2.13 -9.70 4.90
C PHE A 71 3.55 -9.18 5.09
N ALA A 72 3.95 -8.89 6.34
CA ALA A 72 5.28 -8.42 6.65
C ALA A 72 6.36 -9.42 6.20
N GLU A 73 6.14 -10.71 6.43
CA GLU A 73 7.04 -11.78 5.98
C GLU A 73 7.08 -11.88 4.45
N LEU A 74 5.91 -11.93 3.79
CA LEU A 74 5.80 -11.99 2.34
C LEU A 74 6.51 -10.81 1.65
N LEU A 75 6.37 -9.60 2.18
CA LEU A 75 7.05 -8.41 1.67
C LEU A 75 8.57 -8.50 1.86
N ALA A 76 9.03 -8.92 3.03
CA ALA A 76 10.45 -9.08 3.30
C ALA A 76 11.09 -10.13 2.38
N GLU A 77 10.41 -11.24 2.11
CA GLU A 77 10.86 -12.26 1.15
C GLU A 77 10.92 -11.73 -0.28
N ALA A 78 9.90 -10.98 -0.72
CA ALA A 78 9.88 -10.38 -2.06
C ALA A 78 11.03 -9.38 -2.25
N LEU A 79 11.32 -8.56 -1.23
CA LEU A 79 12.44 -7.61 -1.25
C LEU A 79 13.79 -8.32 -1.32
N LYS A 80 13.96 -9.44 -0.57
CA LYS A 80 15.16 -10.29 -0.67
C LYS A 80 15.30 -10.94 -2.05
N GLN A 81 14.18 -11.32 -2.66
CA GLN A 81 14.18 -11.96 -3.98
C GLN A 81 14.47 -10.96 -5.11
N PHE A 82 14.09 -9.69 -4.95
CA PHE A 82 14.19 -8.66 -6.00
C PHE A 82 14.86 -7.36 -5.52
N PRO A 83 16.05 -7.38 -4.90
CA PRO A 83 16.60 -6.24 -4.14
C PRO A 83 16.92 -4.99 -4.98
N GLN A 84 17.13 -5.15 -6.29
CA GLN A 84 17.40 -4.04 -7.22
C GLN A 84 16.20 -3.69 -8.10
N ARG A 85 15.13 -4.50 -8.05
CA ARG A 85 13.97 -4.38 -8.95
C ARG A 85 12.68 -4.06 -8.20
N LEU A 86 12.64 -4.23 -6.88
CA LEU A 86 11.48 -3.92 -6.06
C LEU A 86 11.80 -2.78 -5.10
N THR A 87 11.01 -1.71 -5.20
CA THR A 87 11.05 -0.57 -4.29
C THR A 87 9.68 -0.37 -3.67
N VAL A 88 9.63 0.31 -2.53
CA VAL A 88 8.39 0.50 -1.77
C VAL A 88 8.09 1.99 -1.61
N GLY A 89 6.86 2.38 -1.95
CA GLY A 89 6.29 3.70 -1.71
C GLY A 89 5.13 3.65 -0.72
N CYS A 90 4.71 4.82 -0.23
CA CYS A 90 3.60 4.94 0.70
C CYS A 90 2.26 5.04 -0.04
N HIS A 91 1.30 4.19 0.34
CA HIS A 91 -0.10 4.26 -0.11
C HIS A 91 -1.06 4.70 1.01
N GLY A 92 -0.53 5.37 2.03
CA GLY A 92 -1.27 5.80 3.22
C GLY A 92 -1.44 4.70 4.27
N HIS A 93 -2.21 4.99 5.31
CA HIS A 93 -2.36 4.07 6.45
C HIS A 93 -3.47 3.04 6.31
N THR A 94 -4.71 3.50 6.06
CA THR A 94 -5.92 2.64 5.98
C THR A 94 -6.67 2.85 4.66
N HIS A 95 -5.96 3.30 3.62
CA HIS A 95 -6.53 3.66 2.32
C HIS A 95 -7.61 4.77 2.39
N ARG A 96 -7.47 5.74 3.31
CA ARG A 96 -8.35 6.92 3.39
C ARG A 96 -8.31 7.73 2.09
N SER A 97 -9.45 7.92 1.46
CA SER A 97 -9.63 8.75 0.25
C SER A 97 -9.70 10.23 0.63
N TRP A 98 -8.55 10.85 0.90
CA TRP A 98 -8.42 12.19 1.49
C TRP A 98 -9.30 13.27 0.86
N SER A 99 -9.34 13.34 -0.47
CA SER A 99 -10.15 14.32 -1.21
C SER A 99 -11.67 14.11 -1.13
N ALA A 100 -12.13 12.94 -0.72
CA ALA A 100 -13.56 12.68 -0.53
C ALA A 100 -14.05 13.24 0.82
N TRP A 101 -13.14 13.55 1.74
CA TRP A 101 -13.42 14.18 3.03
C TRP A 101 -13.28 15.71 2.93
N GLY A 102 -13.68 16.41 3.99
CA GLY A 102 -13.32 17.83 4.15
C GLY A 102 -11.81 18.01 4.37
N GLU A 103 -11.38 19.27 4.33
CA GLU A 103 -9.99 19.65 4.61
C GLU A 103 -9.53 19.16 5.98
N ASP A 104 -8.39 18.48 5.99
CA ASP A 104 -7.78 17.87 7.18
C ASP A 104 -6.27 17.73 6.96
N ALA A 105 -5.59 18.87 6.81
CA ALA A 105 -4.16 18.93 6.53
C ALA A 105 -3.32 18.32 7.67
N GLU A 106 -3.68 18.59 8.92
CA GLU A 106 -3.01 18.03 10.11
C GLU A 106 -3.15 16.51 10.16
N GLY A 107 -4.34 15.97 9.91
CA GLY A 107 -4.57 14.53 9.85
C GLY A 107 -3.81 13.87 8.70
N PHE A 108 -3.72 14.53 7.54
CA PHE A 108 -2.93 14.04 6.41
C PHE A 108 -1.44 13.97 6.72
N ASP A 109 -0.88 15.03 7.31
CA ASP A 109 0.53 15.09 7.69
C ASP A 109 0.88 14.05 8.75
N ALA A 110 0.06 13.92 9.79
CA ALA A 110 0.23 12.91 10.82
C ALA A 110 0.21 11.50 10.23
N MET A 111 -0.78 11.20 9.37
CA MET A 111 -0.88 9.91 8.70
C MET A 111 0.33 9.62 7.81
N LEU A 112 0.77 10.59 6.99
CA LEU A 112 1.90 10.42 6.10
C LEU A 112 3.20 10.18 6.88
N SER A 113 3.39 10.90 8.00
CA SER A 113 4.52 10.73 8.91
C SER A 113 4.54 9.33 9.52
N THR A 114 3.43 8.88 10.12
CA THR A 114 3.31 7.55 10.71
C THR A 114 3.53 6.44 9.68
N SER A 115 2.86 6.50 8.53
CA SER A 115 3.01 5.50 7.47
C SER A 115 4.43 5.44 6.92
N THR A 116 5.08 6.60 6.74
CA THR A 116 6.46 6.67 6.26
C THR A 116 7.43 6.05 7.26
N GLN A 117 7.24 6.32 8.55
CA GLN A 117 8.07 5.72 9.60
C GLN A 117 7.93 4.20 9.59
N LEU A 118 6.69 3.68 9.64
CA LEU A 118 6.43 2.24 9.64
C LEU A 118 7.06 1.55 8.42
N LEU A 119 6.90 2.14 7.23
CA LEU A 119 7.47 1.58 6.01
C LEU A 119 9.00 1.54 6.06
N ARG A 120 9.65 2.62 6.49
CA ARG A 120 11.12 2.67 6.62
C ARG A 120 11.65 1.61 7.57
N GLU A 121 10.97 1.39 8.69
CA GLU A 121 11.32 0.38 9.67
C GLU A 121 11.25 -1.04 9.08
N HIS A 122 10.23 -1.33 8.25
CA HIS A 122 10.00 -2.67 7.70
C HIS A 122 10.82 -2.97 6.44
N VAL A 123 11.01 -1.99 5.55
CA VAL A 123 11.55 -2.22 4.19
C VAL A 123 12.96 -1.65 3.98
N GLY A 124 13.47 -0.88 4.95
CA GLY A 124 14.83 -0.36 4.95
C GLY A 124 15.19 0.38 3.66
N GLU A 125 16.29 -0.04 3.02
CA GLU A 125 16.83 0.61 1.82
C GLU A 125 15.92 0.51 0.58
N ALA A 126 14.91 -0.36 0.58
CA ALA A 126 13.94 -0.44 -0.50
C ALA A 126 12.95 0.74 -0.51
N PHE A 127 12.86 1.49 0.60
CA PHE A 127 11.93 2.61 0.73
C PHE A 127 12.29 3.75 -0.22
N ARG A 128 11.27 4.30 -0.88
CA ARG A 128 11.38 5.55 -1.64
C ARG A 128 10.36 6.53 -1.10
N PRO A 129 10.69 7.84 -0.99
CA PRO A 129 9.79 8.87 -0.47
C PRO A 129 8.73 9.26 -1.51
N PHE A 130 8.11 8.26 -2.12
CA PHE A 130 7.01 8.40 -3.05
C PHE A 130 5.72 8.15 -2.31
N PHE A 131 4.72 8.96 -2.61
CA PHE A 131 3.38 8.80 -2.11
C PHE A 131 2.42 8.63 -3.28
N ARG A 132 1.52 7.66 -3.17
CA ARG A 132 0.38 7.52 -4.06
C ARG A 132 -0.88 7.68 -3.24
N ALA A 133 -1.70 8.66 -3.60
CA ALA A 133 -2.95 8.91 -2.90
C ALA A 133 -3.93 7.75 -3.10
N PRO A 134 -4.51 7.20 -2.02
CA PRO A 134 -5.65 6.28 -2.11
C PRO A 134 -6.73 6.78 -3.05
N SER A 135 -7.26 5.88 -3.89
CA SER A 135 -8.24 6.20 -4.95
C SER A 135 -7.77 7.21 -6.01
N GLY A 136 -6.51 7.65 -6.02
CA GLY A 136 -5.94 8.50 -7.07
C GLY A 136 -6.28 9.99 -6.99
N TYR A 137 -6.84 10.47 -5.87
CA TYR A 137 -7.30 11.84 -5.74
C TYR A 137 -6.57 12.57 -4.61
N VAL A 138 -5.83 13.63 -4.94
CA VAL A 138 -5.30 14.61 -3.98
C VAL A 138 -6.15 15.87 -4.09
N ALA A 139 -6.60 16.40 -2.96
CA ALA A 139 -7.32 17.66 -2.94
C ALA A 139 -6.34 18.85 -3.03
N PRO A 140 -6.76 20.04 -3.51
CA PRO A 140 -5.86 21.17 -3.69
C PRO A 140 -5.48 21.90 -2.38
N TRP A 141 -6.01 21.43 -1.25
CA TRP A 141 -5.74 21.94 0.09
C TRP A 141 -4.62 21.15 0.75
#